data_AF-A0A7V1U626-F1
#
_entry.id   AF-A0A7V1U626-F1
#
_cell.length_a   1.000
_cell.length_b   1.000
_cell.length_c   1.000
_cell.angle_alpha   90.00
_cell.angle_beta   90.00
_cell.angle_gamma   90.00
#
_symmetry.space_group_name_H-M   'P 1'
#
loop_
_entity.id
_entity.type
_entity.pdbx_description
1 polymer ?
#
loop_
_entity_poly.entity_id
_entity_poly.type
_entity_poly.pdbx_seq_one_letter_code
_entity_poly.pdbx_strand_id
1 'polypeptide(L)'
;MAPAYPSARSSFASAKAPAREAISSATTTSGRSDRARRSPRSPSDASRKVTSRPRRRSMPRTASRMSSRESGSGDTSRTFTAGILPDAAPCPARLSCPDVTVSTYLDHASATPLSEAARRALVQALDAFGDPLRVHAEGRAARRLLEEARAQVAEALHAQPDEIVFTSGGTESVTLAIWGGVRPIRELGDRIVTSAIEHPAVGGVLHTLETDGFTSVLVPVDAEGQVDLDAFAVEVRRPGTLLASLQHANHETGTMQLIAEAGRLCREAGVLFHTDACQTVGRLPVDVSALPVDLLSLSAHKFGGPPGVGALYVRRGVPLAAYPCGDDRERRRRSGMENVPGIAAMAAALAAALEDSGDQAARQWALTARLRDGLAEIPGVRVHGHRTQRVPHLVCFSAEGLDAEVLAMALDERGFRVAAGSNCSGAPNEPSPVLEQMGLPGRVSFRVGLGRETAAEDVERFLVALGELVDELRRVQAASEAAMSRYLSEPEG
;
A
#
# COMPACT_ATOMS: atom_id res chain seq x y z
N MET A 1 23.50 -66.81 -9.95
CA MET A 1 24.55 -65.86 -10.35
C MET A 1 24.13 -64.48 -9.85
N ALA A 2 24.61 -64.11 -8.67
CA ALA A 2 24.67 -62.72 -8.17
C ALA A 2 25.75 -61.95 -8.97
N PRO A 3 26.05 -60.63 -8.76
CA PRO A 3 25.68 -59.75 -7.62
C PRO A 3 25.22 -58.32 -8.05
N ALA A 4 24.46 -57.52 -7.28
CA ALA A 4 24.68 -56.90 -5.96
C ALA A 4 25.91 -55.97 -5.89
N TYR A 5 25.71 -54.68 -5.55
CA TYR A 5 26.57 -53.76 -4.75
C TYR A 5 25.86 -52.36 -4.66
N PRO A 6 26.15 -51.50 -3.66
CA PRO A 6 25.16 -51.11 -2.64
C PRO A 6 25.13 -49.60 -2.31
N SER A 7 24.21 -49.26 -1.41
CA SER A 7 24.12 -48.01 -0.65
C SER A 7 25.32 -47.77 0.28
N ALA A 8 25.80 -46.53 0.37
CA ALA A 8 26.72 -46.07 1.40
C ALA A 8 26.03 -45.09 2.36
N ARG A 9 26.02 -45.44 3.64
CA ARG A 9 25.89 -44.54 4.81
C ARG A 9 27.09 -44.81 5.71
N SER A 10 27.78 -43.76 6.16
CA SER A 10 28.56 -43.69 7.41
C SER A 10 28.83 -42.21 7.70
N SER A 11 28.18 -41.59 8.70
CA SER A 11 28.45 -41.60 10.14
C SER A 11 29.44 -40.50 10.59
N PHE A 12 28.91 -39.57 11.39
CA PHE A 12 29.47 -38.96 12.60
C PHE A 12 31.00 -38.76 12.73
N ALA A 13 31.42 -37.51 12.96
CA ALA A 13 32.12 -37.13 14.20
C ALA A 13 32.27 -35.60 14.34
N SER A 14 32.13 -35.17 15.60
CA SER A 14 32.25 -33.81 16.15
C SER A 14 33.71 -33.49 16.54
N ALA A 15 34.12 -32.22 16.40
CA ALA A 15 35.16 -31.56 17.23
C ALA A 15 35.07 -30.04 17.00
N LYS A 16 34.57 -29.27 17.97
CA LYS A 16 35.34 -28.49 18.98
C LYS A 16 36.19 -27.34 18.41
N ALA A 17 35.78 -26.14 18.82
CA ALA A 17 36.54 -24.88 18.77
C ALA A 17 37.90 -24.96 19.50
N PRO A 18 38.75 -23.93 19.31
CA PRO A 18 39.06 -23.09 20.46
C PRO A 18 39.04 -21.58 20.17
N ALA A 19 39.18 -20.83 21.26
CA ALA A 19 38.87 -19.43 21.44
C ALA A 19 40.10 -18.50 21.44
N ARG A 20 39.79 -17.20 21.35
CA ARG A 20 40.48 -16.02 21.93
C ARG A 20 41.85 -15.62 21.37
N GLU A 21 41.92 -14.36 20.95
CA GLU A 21 42.83 -13.40 21.60
C GLU A 21 42.25 -11.98 21.54
N ALA A 22 42.41 -11.27 22.65
CA ALA A 22 42.08 -9.87 22.86
C ALA A 22 43.39 -9.13 23.12
N ILE A 23 43.56 -7.94 22.56
CA ILE A 23 44.56 -6.98 23.03
C ILE A 23 43.87 -5.64 23.24
N SER A 24 44.16 -5.09 24.42
CA SER A 24 43.65 -3.88 25.04
C SER A 24 44.70 -2.76 24.97
N SER A 25 44.19 -1.53 25.09
CA SER A 25 44.83 -0.32 25.63
C SER A 25 45.85 0.45 24.79
N ALA A 26 45.60 1.75 24.58
CA ALA A 26 46.29 2.80 25.35
C ALA A 26 45.72 4.21 25.04
N THR A 27 45.56 4.96 26.12
CA THR A 27 45.16 6.36 26.27
C THR A 27 46.35 7.32 26.01
N THR A 28 46.06 8.63 25.96
CA THR A 28 46.94 9.84 26.12
C THR A 28 47.45 10.51 24.84
N THR A 29 47.56 11.84 24.68
CA THR A 29 47.11 13.07 25.37
C THR A 29 47.47 14.26 24.44
N SER A 30 46.76 15.38 24.58
CA SER A 30 47.11 16.77 24.23
C SER A 30 47.31 17.21 22.77
N GLY A 31 46.51 18.21 22.39
CA GLY A 31 46.73 19.09 21.25
C GLY A 31 45.86 20.34 21.33
N ARG A 32 46.06 21.13 22.39
CA ARG A 32 45.46 22.45 22.62
C ARG A 32 46.15 23.47 21.71
N SER A 33 45.42 24.19 20.87
CA SER A 33 45.85 25.51 20.39
C SER A 33 44.67 26.48 20.40
N ASP A 34 44.86 27.53 21.19
CA ASP A 34 44.00 28.66 21.45
C ASP A 34 43.83 29.63 20.27
N ARG A 35 42.73 30.40 20.34
CA ARG A 35 42.42 31.69 19.69
C ARG A 35 42.12 31.65 18.18
N ALA A 36 41.10 32.33 17.66
CA ALA A 36 40.56 33.61 18.08
C ALA A 36 39.06 33.78 17.78
N ARG A 37 38.37 34.41 18.74
CA ARG A 37 37.10 35.12 18.53
C ARG A 37 37.23 36.12 17.38
N ARG A 38 36.21 36.21 16.53
CA ARG A 38 35.74 37.47 15.93
C ARG A 38 34.37 37.29 15.26
N SER A 39 33.34 37.78 15.94
CA SER A 39 32.09 38.20 15.30
C SER A 39 32.29 39.58 14.66
N PRO A 40 31.66 39.85 13.52
CA PRO A 40 31.04 41.16 13.26
C PRO A 40 29.58 40.96 12.79
N ARG A 41 28.54 41.43 13.49
CA ARG A 41 27.93 42.77 13.37
C ARG A 41 27.92 43.33 11.92
N SER A 42 26.76 43.21 11.27
CA SER A 42 26.21 44.15 10.25
C SER A 42 26.22 45.60 10.79
N PRO A 43 26.21 46.70 9.98
CA PRO A 43 25.27 46.96 8.86
C PRO A 43 25.76 47.87 7.69
N SER A 44 24.87 48.11 6.70
CA SER A 44 24.79 49.23 5.70
C SER A 44 25.94 49.38 4.68
N ASP A 45 25.80 49.76 3.41
CA ASP A 45 24.72 50.28 2.56
C ASP A 45 25.16 50.12 1.09
N ALA A 46 24.25 49.81 0.17
CA ALA A 46 24.32 50.26 -1.22
C ALA A 46 22.91 50.27 -1.84
N SER A 47 22.36 51.48 -1.92
CA SER A 47 21.03 51.86 -2.36
C SER A 47 20.87 52.01 -3.88
N ARG A 48 19.62 51.86 -4.35
CA ARG A 48 18.87 52.59 -5.42
C ARG A 48 18.45 51.77 -6.66
N LYS A 49 17.12 51.57 -6.80
CA LYS A 49 16.20 52.32 -7.68
C LYS A 49 14.74 51.84 -7.49
N VAL A 50 13.84 52.71 -7.02
CA VAL A 50 12.73 53.38 -7.76
C VAL A 50 11.34 52.76 -7.53
N THR A 51 10.64 53.41 -6.59
CA THR A 51 9.22 53.72 -6.40
C THR A 51 8.15 53.27 -7.43
N SER A 52 7.06 52.67 -6.91
CA SER A 52 5.68 53.10 -7.19
C SER A 52 4.74 52.70 -6.04
N ARG A 53 3.88 53.64 -5.60
CA ARG A 53 2.80 53.47 -4.61
C ARG A 53 1.49 53.90 -5.25
N PRO A 54 0.36 53.24 -4.97
CA PRO A 54 -0.96 53.88 -5.03
C PRO A 54 -1.57 54.11 -3.65
N ARG A 55 -2.57 54.99 -3.65
CA ARG A 55 -3.10 55.81 -2.56
C ARG A 55 -4.17 55.13 -1.70
N ARG A 56 -4.29 55.60 -0.45
CA ARG A 56 -5.42 55.40 0.49
C ARG A 56 -6.68 56.17 0.05
N ARG A 57 -7.84 55.53 0.21
CA ARG A 57 -9.20 56.09 0.43
C ARG A 57 -9.98 55.08 1.29
N SER A 58 -10.21 55.36 2.58
CA SER A 58 -11.43 55.91 3.20
C SER A 58 -12.68 55.00 3.11
N MET A 59 -13.09 54.41 4.24
CA MET A 59 -14.41 53.81 4.48
C MET A 59 -15.18 54.69 5.49
N PRO A 60 -16.50 54.91 5.32
CA PRO A 60 -17.28 55.82 6.16
C PRO A 60 -17.91 55.13 7.39
N ARG A 61 -18.21 55.94 8.41
CA ARG A 61 -19.01 55.60 9.61
C ARG A 61 -20.46 56.07 9.43
N THR A 62 -21.41 55.29 9.93
CA THR A 62 -22.70 55.66 10.62
C THR A 62 -23.52 54.35 10.80
N ALA A 63 -24.38 54.11 11.81
CA ALA A 63 -24.70 54.69 13.11
C ALA A 63 -25.70 53.74 13.83
N SER A 64 -25.74 53.79 15.18
CA SER A 64 -26.94 53.56 16.04
C SER A 64 -27.51 52.13 16.11
N ARG A 65 -27.99 51.54 17.22
CA ARG A 65 -28.44 51.94 18.57
C ARG A 65 -28.67 50.62 19.33
N MET A 66 -28.40 50.53 20.64
CA MET A 66 -29.37 50.08 21.66
C MET A 66 -28.73 50.14 23.05
N SER A 67 -29.36 50.96 23.90
CA SER A 67 -29.25 51.02 25.35
C SER A 67 -30.02 49.81 25.95
N SER A 68 -30.03 49.44 27.22
CA SER A 68 -29.41 49.81 28.50
C SER A 68 -30.12 48.97 29.58
N ARG A 69 -29.39 48.54 30.64
CA ARG A 69 -29.88 48.28 32.02
C ARG A 69 -30.91 47.14 32.20
N GLU A 70 -31.08 46.43 33.32
CA GLU A 70 -30.63 46.44 34.73
C GLU A 70 -31.10 45.08 35.32
N SER A 71 -30.25 44.31 36.03
CA SER A 71 -30.25 44.01 37.49
C SER A 71 -31.47 43.28 38.13
N GLY A 72 -31.16 42.23 38.92
CA GLY A 72 -31.99 41.63 39.99
C GLY A 72 -32.04 40.09 39.93
N SER A 73 -31.26 39.31 40.71
CA SER A 73 -31.39 38.94 42.14
C SER A 73 -32.68 38.19 42.50
N GLY A 74 -32.56 36.95 43.01
CA GLY A 74 -33.62 36.32 43.81
C GLY A 74 -33.67 34.79 43.75
N ASP A 75 -33.67 34.18 44.93
CA ASP A 75 -33.48 32.76 45.27
C ASP A 75 -34.76 31.88 45.19
N THR A 76 -34.55 30.55 45.16
CA THR A 76 -35.44 29.43 45.49
C THR A 76 -36.78 29.21 44.77
N SER A 77 -36.95 28.03 44.15
CA SER A 77 -37.84 26.96 44.66
C SER A 77 -37.99 25.82 43.65
N ARG A 78 -38.14 24.61 44.19
CA ARG A 78 -38.35 23.34 43.49
C ARG A 78 -39.72 23.31 42.81
N THR A 79 -39.74 22.91 41.54
CA THR A 79 -40.79 22.03 41.02
C THR A 79 -40.23 21.20 39.88
N PHE A 80 -40.19 19.88 40.10
CA PHE A 80 -40.03 18.89 39.05
C PHE A 80 -41.25 18.97 38.14
N THR A 81 -41.03 19.31 36.88
CA THR A 81 -42.01 19.07 35.82
C THR A 81 -41.29 18.25 34.76
N ALA A 82 -41.75 17.03 34.55
CA ALA A 82 -41.29 16.15 33.48
C ALA A 82 -41.54 16.84 32.13
N GLY A 83 -40.52 17.54 31.65
CA GLY A 83 -40.46 18.09 30.31
C GLY A 83 -40.11 16.96 29.36
N ILE A 84 -41.12 16.55 28.59
CA ILE A 84 -41.00 15.74 27.39
C ILE A 84 -39.82 16.27 26.58
N LEU A 85 -38.75 15.48 26.46
CA LEU A 85 -37.68 15.74 25.50
C LEU A 85 -38.35 15.78 24.12
N PRO A 86 -38.17 16.84 23.31
CA PRO A 86 -38.60 16.78 21.93
C PRO A 86 -37.86 15.62 21.26
N ASP A 87 -38.61 14.80 20.52
CA ASP A 87 -38.12 13.72 19.66
C ASP A 87 -36.78 14.11 19.05
N ALA A 88 -35.77 13.26 19.28
CA ALA A 88 -34.49 13.37 18.59
C ALA A 88 -34.79 13.48 17.10
N ALA A 89 -34.49 14.63 16.51
CA ALA A 89 -34.61 14.83 15.07
C ALA A 89 -33.94 13.63 14.38
N PRO A 90 -34.62 12.96 13.42
CA PRO A 90 -34.04 11.81 12.75
C PRO A 90 -32.73 12.24 12.12
N CYS A 91 -31.66 11.51 12.43
CA CYS A 91 -30.33 11.70 11.86
C CYS A 91 -30.46 11.93 10.35
N PRO A 92 -29.97 13.07 9.81
CA PRO A 92 -30.04 13.30 8.38
C PRO A 92 -29.08 12.31 7.69
N ALA A 93 -29.60 11.62 6.67
CA ALA A 93 -28.95 10.64 5.81
C ALA A 93 -28.67 9.25 6.42
N ARG A 94 -29.56 8.29 6.10
CA ARG A 94 -29.20 6.87 6.06
C ARG A 94 -28.26 6.65 4.87
N LEU A 95 -26.96 6.80 5.09
CA LEU A 95 -25.95 6.14 4.27
C LEU A 95 -25.97 4.65 4.64
N SER A 96 -26.99 3.92 4.18
CA SER A 96 -26.98 2.46 4.30
C SER A 96 -25.97 1.93 3.28
N CYS A 97 -25.02 1.11 3.75
CA CYS A 97 -24.27 0.25 2.85
C CYS A 97 -25.29 -0.57 2.03
N PRO A 98 -25.15 -0.65 0.69
CA PRO A 98 -26.07 -1.43 -0.12
C PRO A 98 -26.11 -2.87 0.39
N ASP A 99 -27.31 -3.41 0.56
CA ASP A 99 -27.53 -4.77 1.04
C ASP A 99 -27.16 -5.73 -0.09
N VAL A 100 -25.98 -6.32 0.03
CA VAL A 100 -25.41 -7.26 -0.95
C VAL A 100 -25.97 -8.65 -0.62
N THR A 101 -26.89 -9.15 -1.45
CA THR A 101 -27.40 -10.53 -1.34
C THR A 101 -26.57 -11.50 -2.20
N VAL A 102 -26.41 -12.73 -1.69
CA VAL A 102 -25.73 -13.93 -2.24
C VAL A 102 -24.80 -13.70 -3.44
N SER A 103 -23.72 -12.96 -3.21
CA SER A 103 -22.66 -12.70 -4.20
C SER A 103 -21.35 -13.31 -3.73
N THR A 104 -20.63 -14.00 -4.62
CA THR A 104 -19.25 -14.40 -4.40
C THR A 104 -18.34 -13.22 -4.68
N TYR A 105 -17.75 -12.65 -3.63
CA TYR A 105 -16.79 -11.56 -3.77
C TYR A 105 -15.40 -12.12 -4.09
N LEU A 106 -14.88 -11.82 -5.28
CA LEU A 106 -13.61 -12.33 -5.80
C LEU A 106 -12.67 -11.17 -6.20
N ASP A 107 -12.76 -10.02 -5.51
CA ASP A 107 -11.86 -8.88 -5.72
C ASP A 107 -11.08 -8.49 -4.44
N HIS A 108 -10.68 -9.51 -3.67
CA HIS A 108 -9.97 -9.30 -2.40
C HIS A 108 -8.59 -8.63 -2.54
N ALA A 109 -8.00 -8.65 -3.74
CA ALA A 109 -6.75 -7.95 -4.05
C ALA A 109 -6.93 -6.44 -4.21
N SER A 110 -8.15 -5.95 -4.47
CA SER A 110 -8.48 -4.52 -4.45
C SER A 110 -8.80 -4.06 -3.04
N ALA A 111 -9.75 -4.73 -2.37
CA ALA A 111 -10.07 -4.48 -0.97
C ALA A 111 -10.67 -5.73 -0.32
N THR A 112 -10.50 -5.90 0.98
CA THR A 112 -11.10 -7.00 1.74
C THR A 112 -12.09 -6.43 2.76
N PRO A 113 -13.26 -7.08 2.97
CA PRO A 113 -14.22 -6.66 3.98
C PRO A 113 -13.58 -6.50 5.36
N LEU A 114 -14.08 -5.51 6.12
CA LEU A 114 -13.61 -5.24 7.47
C LEU A 114 -13.79 -6.48 8.35
N SER A 115 -12.70 -6.99 8.90
CA SER A 115 -12.72 -8.14 9.81
C SER A 115 -13.45 -7.79 11.10
N GLU A 116 -14.00 -8.80 11.77
CA GLU A 116 -14.71 -8.58 13.04
C GLU A 116 -13.77 -8.04 14.13
N ALA A 117 -12.51 -8.50 14.17
CA ALA A 117 -11.49 -7.96 15.06
C ALA A 117 -11.26 -6.46 14.82
N ALA A 118 -11.10 -6.07 13.55
CA ALA A 118 -10.93 -4.66 13.17
C ALA A 118 -12.18 -3.83 13.50
N ARG A 119 -13.38 -4.35 13.23
CA ARG A 119 -14.66 -3.69 13.57
C ARG A 119 -14.77 -3.40 15.06
N ARG A 120 -14.49 -4.40 15.91
CA ARG A 120 -14.55 -4.22 17.37
C ARG A 120 -13.52 -3.19 17.85
N ALA A 121 -12.28 -3.30 17.39
CA ALA A 121 -11.22 -2.35 17.74
C ALA A 121 -11.56 -0.92 17.29
N LEU A 122 -12.10 -0.77 16.06
CA LEU A 122 -12.54 0.53 15.54
C LEU A 122 -13.59 1.16 16.45
N VAL A 123 -14.67 0.44 16.75
CA VAL A 123 -15.79 0.94 17.57
C VAL A 123 -15.32 1.29 18.99
N GLN A 124 -14.50 0.44 19.60
CA GLN A 124 -13.95 0.70 20.94
C GLN A 124 -13.06 1.93 20.99
N ALA A 125 -12.35 2.25 19.90
CA ALA A 125 -11.46 3.38 19.81
C ALA A 125 -12.16 4.70 19.44
N LEU A 126 -13.45 4.70 19.06
CA LEU A 126 -14.17 5.92 18.67
C LEU A 126 -14.21 6.99 19.77
N ASP A 127 -14.30 6.57 21.03
CA ASP A 127 -14.33 7.48 22.18
C ASP A 127 -12.93 8.03 22.54
N ALA A 128 -11.85 7.52 21.91
CA ALA A 128 -10.49 8.01 22.11
C ALA A 128 -10.16 9.21 21.20
N PHE A 129 -11.01 10.25 21.24
CA PHE A 129 -10.90 11.46 20.41
C PHE A 129 -9.77 12.43 20.83
N GLY A 130 -9.13 12.19 21.97
CA GLY A 130 -8.10 13.07 22.51
C GLY A 130 -6.87 13.15 21.61
N ASP A 131 -6.19 14.31 21.60
CA ASP A 131 -4.92 14.48 20.89
C ASP A 131 -3.81 13.70 21.62
N PRO A 132 -3.15 12.71 20.97
CA PRO A 132 -2.09 11.90 21.58
C PRO A 132 -0.92 12.71 22.13
N LEU A 133 -0.71 13.97 21.72
CA LEU A 133 0.35 14.82 22.27
C LEU A 133 0.01 15.44 23.63
N ARG A 134 -1.28 15.45 24.02
CA ARG A 134 -1.73 16.11 25.25
C ARG A 134 -1.59 15.22 26.47
N VAL A 135 -1.33 15.87 27.61
CA VAL A 135 -1.08 15.20 28.88
C VAL A 135 -2.33 14.93 29.71
N HIS A 136 -3.50 15.46 29.33
CA HIS A 136 -4.78 15.19 30.01
C HIS A 136 -5.28 13.75 29.76
N ALA A 137 -6.34 13.34 30.45
CA ALA A 137 -6.78 11.94 30.47
C ALA A 137 -7.08 11.39 29.07
N GLU A 138 -7.81 12.14 28.26
CA GLU A 138 -8.22 11.78 26.90
C GLU A 138 -6.99 11.68 25.97
N GLY A 139 -6.04 12.61 26.06
CA GLY A 139 -4.80 12.55 25.29
C GLY A 139 -3.91 11.37 25.68
N ARG A 140 -3.83 11.04 26.97
CA ARG A 140 -3.14 9.83 27.45
C ARG A 140 -3.83 8.54 26.99
N ALA A 141 -5.16 8.50 26.96
CA ALA A 141 -5.91 7.35 26.48
C ALA A 141 -5.66 7.12 24.98
N ALA A 142 -5.76 8.17 24.16
CA ALA A 142 -5.46 8.09 22.73
C ALA A 142 -4.00 7.69 22.46
N ARG A 143 -3.04 8.24 23.23
CA ARG A 143 -1.62 7.83 23.14
C ARG A 143 -1.40 6.35 23.45
N ARG A 144 -2.09 5.80 24.45
CA ARG A 144 -1.97 4.36 24.79
C ARG A 144 -2.42 3.50 23.63
N LEU A 145 -3.60 3.76 23.06
CA LEU A 145 -4.10 3.02 21.90
C LEU A 145 -3.17 3.14 20.68
N LEU A 146 -2.64 4.33 20.41
CA LEU A 146 -1.68 4.55 19.33
C LEU A 146 -0.41 3.70 19.50
N GLU A 147 0.19 3.70 20.69
CA GLU A 147 1.43 2.96 20.95
C GLU A 147 1.21 1.45 21.06
N GLU A 148 0.07 1.00 21.58
CA GLU A 148 -0.33 -0.42 21.57
C GLU A 148 -0.50 -0.94 20.13
N ALA A 149 -1.21 -0.19 19.28
CA ALA A 149 -1.34 -0.52 17.87
C ALA A 149 0.02 -0.52 17.14
N ARG A 150 0.90 0.43 17.47
CA ARG A 150 2.27 0.50 16.92
C ARG A 150 3.09 -0.73 17.31
N ALA A 151 2.98 -1.16 18.56
CA ALA A 151 3.66 -2.37 19.04
C ALA A 151 3.16 -3.63 18.32
N GLN A 152 1.84 -3.77 18.13
CA GLN A 152 1.25 -4.90 17.42
C GLN A 152 1.67 -4.95 15.95
N VAL A 153 1.67 -3.81 15.24
CA VAL A 153 2.13 -3.75 13.85
C VAL A 153 3.62 -4.04 13.75
N ALA A 154 4.43 -3.55 14.69
CA ALA A 154 5.86 -3.85 14.73
C ALA A 154 6.10 -5.35 14.98
N GLU A 155 5.41 -5.94 15.95
CA GLU A 155 5.48 -7.38 16.23
C GLU A 155 5.10 -8.21 15.01
N ALA A 156 4.02 -7.87 14.31
CA ALA A 156 3.58 -8.56 13.10
C ALA A 156 4.61 -8.56 11.95
N LEU A 157 5.51 -7.56 11.92
CA LEU A 157 6.58 -7.45 10.92
C LEU A 157 7.95 -7.91 11.45
N HIS A 158 8.05 -8.31 12.71
CA HIS A 158 9.32 -8.49 13.43
C HIS A 158 10.21 -7.22 13.44
N ALA A 159 9.56 -6.06 13.46
CA ALA A 159 10.19 -4.74 13.55
C ALA A 159 10.23 -4.22 14.99
N GLN A 160 10.84 -3.07 15.18
CA GLN A 160 10.76 -2.32 16.43
C GLN A 160 9.66 -1.24 16.34
N PRO A 161 8.97 -0.90 17.44
CA PRO A 161 7.89 0.09 17.40
C PRO A 161 8.31 1.46 16.84
N ASP A 162 9.54 1.91 17.09
CA ASP A 162 10.07 3.18 16.60
C ASP A 162 10.42 3.19 15.09
N GLU A 163 10.31 2.04 14.43
CA GLU A 163 10.46 1.87 12.99
C GLU A 163 9.13 1.98 12.24
N ILE A 164 7.99 1.98 12.93
CA ILE A 164 6.67 2.08 12.30
C ILE A 164 6.20 3.54 12.24
N VAL A 165 5.82 3.99 11.05
CA VAL A 165 5.20 5.30 10.78
C VAL A 165 3.80 5.07 10.23
N PHE A 166 2.76 5.64 10.87
CA PHE A 166 1.40 5.53 10.36
C PHE A 166 1.11 6.56 9.27
N THR A 167 0.35 6.14 8.26
CA THR A 167 -0.03 6.92 7.08
C THR A 167 -1.53 6.75 6.79
N SER A 168 -2.06 7.46 5.79
CA SER A 168 -3.45 7.27 5.34
C SER A 168 -3.67 6.04 4.44
N GLY A 169 -2.61 5.30 4.06
CA GLY A 169 -2.76 4.13 3.21
C GLY A 169 -1.50 3.75 2.43
N GLY A 170 -1.64 2.80 1.51
CA GLY A 170 -0.52 2.31 0.69
C GLY A 170 0.09 3.41 -0.18
N THR A 171 -0.74 4.22 -0.84
CA THR A 171 -0.27 5.33 -1.71
C THR A 171 0.56 6.35 -0.94
N GLU A 172 0.12 6.80 0.25
CA GLU A 172 0.90 7.71 1.08
C GLU A 172 2.19 7.04 1.59
N SER A 173 2.14 5.76 1.95
CA SER A 173 3.32 5.01 2.41
C SER A 173 4.38 4.90 1.33
N VAL A 174 4.00 4.51 0.11
CA VAL A 174 4.89 4.43 -1.06
C VAL A 174 5.47 5.81 -1.39
N THR A 175 4.62 6.83 -1.40
CA THR A 175 5.05 8.21 -1.65
C THR A 175 6.06 8.66 -0.61
N LEU A 176 5.75 8.48 0.68
CA LEU A 176 6.63 8.86 1.79
C LEU A 176 7.93 8.07 1.76
N ALA A 177 7.92 6.79 1.41
CA ALA A 177 9.12 5.98 1.29
C ALA A 177 10.06 6.52 0.21
N ILE A 178 9.55 6.75 -1.00
CA ILE A 178 10.38 7.15 -2.14
C ILE A 178 10.75 8.64 -2.01
N TRP A 179 9.76 9.52 -1.92
CA TRP A 179 9.97 10.97 -1.83
C TRP A 179 10.70 11.36 -0.54
N GLY A 180 10.30 10.76 0.58
CA GLY A 180 10.89 11.04 1.89
C GLY A 180 12.26 10.42 2.05
N GLY A 181 12.53 9.27 1.42
CA GLY A 181 13.82 8.58 1.50
C GLY A 181 14.93 9.25 0.71
N VAL A 182 14.64 9.80 -0.48
CA VAL A 182 15.68 10.36 -1.37
C VAL A 182 16.08 11.80 -1.02
N ARG A 183 15.17 12.59 -0.44
CA ARG A 183 15.43 14.02 -0.17
C ARG A 183 16.53 14.30 0.85
N PRO A 184 16.60 13.58 1.99
CA PRO A 184 17.65 13.80 2.97
C PRO A 184 19.06 13.47 2.48
N ILE A 185 19.18 12.71 1.38
CA ILE A 185 20.45 12.21 0.83
C ILE A 185 20.68 12.71 -0.60
N ARG A 186 19.99 13.77 -1.01
CA ARG A 186 20.02 14.32 -2.37
C ARG A 186 21.43 14.75 -2.81
N GLU A 187 22.29 15.11 -1.88
CA GLU A 187 23.68 15.46 -2.16
C GLU A 187 24.53 14.27 -2.65
N LEU A 188 24.06 13.03 -2.45
CA LEU A 188 24.75 11.82 -2.89
C LEU A 188 24.44 11.44 -4.35
N GLY A 189 23.41 12.06 -4.96
CA GLY A 189 22.95 11.69 -6.30
C GLY A 189 21.51 12.10 -6.58
N ASP A 190 20.95 11.56 -7.65
CA ASP A 190 19.61 11.92 -8.13
C ASP A 190 18.88 10.76 -8.80
N ARG A 191 19.46 9.55 -8.79
CA ARG A 191 18.96 8.41 -9.56
C ARG A 191 18.14 7.47 -8.69
N ILE A 192 17.00 7.04 -9.22
CA ILE A 192 16.06 6.12 -8.56
C ILE A 192 15.81 4.95 -9.51
N VAL A 193 15.98 3.72 -9.02
CA VAL A 193 15.78 2.49 -9.81
C VAL A 193 14.47 1.82 -9.40
N THR A 194 13.64 1.42 -10.35
CA THR A 194 12.42 0.68 -10.06
C THR A 194 12.06 -0.27 -11.20
N SER A 195 10.94 -1.01 -11.10
CA SER A 195 10.44 -1.84 -12.19
C SER A 195 9.40 -1.10 -13.04
N ALA A 196 9.16 -1.58 -14.26
CA ALA A 196 8.13 -1.02 -15.13
C ALA A 196 6.69 -1.45 -14.72
N ILE A 197 6.54 -2.37 -13.77
CA ILE A 197 5.25 -3.00 -13.40
C ILE A 197 4.70 -2.55 -12.05
N GLU A 198 5.29 -1.53 -11.42
CA GLU A 198 4.90 -1.05 -10.10
C GLU A 198 3.45 -0.54 -10.04
N HIS A 199 2.91 -0.43 -8.82
CA HIS A 199 1.64 0.26 -8.60
C HIS A 199 1.72 1.73 -9.06
N PRO A 200 0.66 2.32 -9.63
CA PRO A 200 0.68 3.72 -10.10
C PRO A 200 1.09 4.76 -9.06
N ALA A 201 0.99 4.44 -7.76
CA ALA A 201 1.53 5.27 -6.69
C ALA A 201 3.04 5.52 -6.85
N VAL A 202 3.82 4.52 -7.31
CA VAL A 202 5.25 4.68 -7.61
C VAL A 202 5.43 5.61 -8.80
N GLY A 203 4.71 5.39 -9.91
CA GLY A 203 4.78 6.24 -11.08
C GLY A 203 4.46 7.71 -10.78
N GLY A 204 3.42 7.96 -9.97
CA GLY A 204 3.03 9.32 -9.58
C GLY A 204 4.09 10.05 -8.75
N VAL A 205 4.75 9.37 -7.80
CA VAL A 205 5.83 9.99 -7.02
C VAL A 205 7.09 10.17 -7.86
N LEU A 206 7.42 9.24 -8.77
CA LEU A 206 8.55 9.38 -9.68
C LEU A 206 8.36 10.58 -10.61
N HIS A 207 7.17 10.75 -11.19
CA HIS A 207 6.87 11.91 -12.03
C HIS A 207 7.07 13.23 -11.27
N THR A 208 6.63 13.28 -10.00
CA THR A 208 6.87 14.46 -9.15
C THR A 208 8.36 14.70 -8.94
N LEU A 209 9.14 13.66 -8.63
CA LEU A 209 10.57 13.77 -8.41
C LEU A 209 11.35 14.12 -9.69
N GLU A 210 10.90 13.68 -10.86
CA GLU A 210 11.48 14.09 -12.15
C GLU A 210 11.37 15.60 -12.35
N THR A 211 10.23 16.21 -11.97
CA THR A 211 10.10 17.68 -12.00
C THR A 211 11.04 18.39 -11.02
N ASP A 212 11.49 17.69 -9.98
CA ASP A 212 12.49 18.16 -9.02
C ASP A 212 13.94 17.81 -9.43
N GLY A 213 14.15 17.28 -10.65
CA GLY A 213 15.46 16.96 -11.21
C GLY A 213 16.03 15.63 -10.74
N PHE A 214 15.21 14.68 -10.29
CA PHE A 214 15.62 13.27 -10.15
C PHE A 214 15.54 12.55 -11.50
N THR A 215 16.31 11.48 -11.65
CA THR A 215 16.26 10.58 -12.80
C THR A 215 15.67 9.25 -12.36
N SER A 216 14.55 8.83 -12.95
CA SER A 216 13.99 7.50 -12.76
C SER A 216 14.55 6.52 -13.79
N VAL A 217 14.74 5.27 -13.39
CA VAL A 217 15.23 4.18 -14.25
C VAL A 217 14.31 2.98 -14.05
N LEU A 218 13.68 2.55 -15.15
CA LEU A 218 12.80 1.39 -15.16
C LEU A 218 13.58 0.17 -15.63
N VAL A 219 13.60 -0.85 -14.79
CA VAL A 219 14.17 -2.17 -15.09
C VAL A 219 13.08 -3.05 -15.70
N PRO A 220 13.40 -3.80 -16.79
CA PRO A 220 12.44 -4.67 -17.45
C PRO A 220 12.05 -5.88 -16.58
N VAL A 221 10.99 -6.55 -17.02
CA VAL A 221 10.51 -7.81 -16.45
C VAL A 221 10.45 -8.89 -17.53
N ASP A 222 10.40 -10.15 -17.12
CA ASP A 222 10.13 -11.28 -18.01
C ASP A 222 8.63 -11.44 -18.33
N ALA A 223 8.30 -12.47 -19.12
CA ALA A 223 6.94 -12.78 -19.53
C ALA A 223 6.04 -13.28 -18.38
N GLU A 224 6.64 -13.67 -17.26
CA GLU A 224 6.00 -14.08 -16.02
C GLU A 224 5.83 -12.92 -15.04
N GLY A 225 6.42 -11.75 -15.34
CA GLY A 225 6.34 -10.53 -14.54
C GLY A 225 7.34 -10.49 -13.38
N GLN A 226 8.45 -11.25 -13.45
CA GLN A 226 9.58 -11.10 -12.53
C GLN A 226 10.60 -10.11 -13.06
N VAL A 227 11.15 -9.28 -12.19
CA VAL A 227 12.18 -8.29 -12.51
C VAL A 227 13.48 -8.97 -12.93
N ASP A 228 14.07 -8.49 -14.01
CA ASP A 228 15.42 -8.88 -14.42
C ASP A 228 16.44 -8.38 -13.38
N LEU A 229 16.89 -9.29 -12.51
CA LEU A 229 17.84 -8.97 -11.44
C LEU A 229 19.24 -8.62 -11.95
N ASP A 230 19.64 -9.06 -13.14
CA ASP A 230 20.94 -8.73 -13.71
C ASP A 230 20.91 -7.27 -14.20
N ALA A 231 19.86 -6.88 -14.91
CA ALA A 231 19.62 -5.48 -15.27
C ALA A 231 19.45 -4.59 -14.03
N PHE A 232 18.70 -5.05 -13.02
CA PHE A 232 18.57 -4.35 -11.74
C PHE A 232 19.92 -4.13 -11.06
N ALA A 233 20.76 -5.16 -10.98
CA ALA A 233 22.08 -5.08 -10.36
C ALA A 233 23.00 -4.07 -11.07
N VAL A 234 22.97 -4.03 -12.41
CA VAL A 234 23.72 -3.04 -13.20
C VAL A 234 23.28 -1.62 -12.85
N GLU A 235 21.97 -1.39 -12.79
CA GLU A 235 21.41 -0.05 -12.56
C GLU A 235 21.58 0.44 -11.12
N VAL A 236 21.41 -0.45 -10.14
CA VAL A 236 21.64 -0.15 -8.73
C VAL A 236 23.09 0.23 -8.45
N ARG A 237 24.06 -0.41 -9.13
CA ARG A 237 25.50 -0.12 -8.95
C ARG A 237 25.97 1.14 -9.69
N ARG A 238 25.11 1.83 -10.44
CA ARG A 238 25.47 3.09 -11.09
C ARG A 238 25.75 4.18 -10.03
N PRO A 239 26.74 5.06 -10.27
CA PRO A 239 26.97 6.21 -9.40
C PRO A 239 25.73 7.10 -9.31
N GLY A 240 25.47 7.65 -8.12
CA GLY A 240 24.36 8.56 -7.89
C GLY A 240 23.00 7.89 -7.70
N THR A 241 22.93 6.55 -7.70
CA THR A 241 21.72 5.83 -7.29
C THR A 241 21.49 6.00 -5.78
N LEU A 242 20.34 6.58 -5.43
CA LEU A 242 19.96 6.85 -4.04
C LEU A 242 19.08 5.76 -3.46
N LEU A 243 18.10 5.32 -4.26
CA LEU A 243 17.05 4.42 -3.82
C LEU A 243 16.65 3.49 -4.97
N ALA A 244 16.37 2.24 -4.61
CA ALA A 244 15.68 1.29 -5.45
C ALA A 244 14.33 0.90 -4.83
N SER A 245 13.29 0.76 -5.65
CA SER A 245 11.94 0.42 -5.21
C SER A 245 11.37 -0.72 -6.04
N LEU A 246 10.97 -1.82 -5.40
CA LEU A 246 10.29 -2.94 -6.06
C LEU A 246 9.09 -3.40 -5.23
N GLN A 247 7.92 -3.56 -5.83
CA GLN A 247 6.79 -4.23 -5.16
C GLN A 247 7.16 -5.66 -4.76
N HIS A 248 6.71 -6.12 -3.59
CA HIS A 248 6.99 -7.47 -3.10
C HIS A 248 6.25 -8.53 -3.92
N ALA A 249 5.02 -8.22 -4.31
CA ALA A 249 4.24 -8.99 -5.27
C ALA A 249 3.44 -8.06 -6.17
N ASN A 250 3.30 -8.45 -7.43
CA ASN A 250 2.54 -7.67 -8.39
C ASN A 250 1.05 -7.64 -8.04
N HIS A 251 0.50 -6.43 -7.98
CA HIS A 251 -0.90 -6.20 -7.63
C HIS A 251 -1.91 -6.64 -8.70
N GLU A 252 -1.47 -6.95 -9.91
CA GLU A 252 -2.29 -7.54 -10.96
C GLU A 252 -2.09 -9.04 -11.09
N THR A 253 -0.86 -9.47 -11.42
CA THR A 253 -0.56 -10.87 -11.77
C THR A 253 -0.32 -11.76 -10.55
N GLY A 254 -0.06 -11.16 -9.40
CA GLY A 254 0.32 -11.87 -8.18
C GLY A 254 1.75 -12.38 -8.18
N THR A 255 2.53 -12.18 -9.24
CA THR A 255 3.93 -12.62 -9.33
C THR A 255 4.76 -11.99 -8.21
N MET A 256 5.47 -12.82 -7.44
CA MET A 256 6.38 -12.35 -6.39
C MET A 256 7.74 -11.98 -6.96
N GLN A 257 8.29 -10.88 -6.47
CA GLN A 257 9.64 -10.44 -6.79
C GLN A 257 10.65 -11.04 -5.82
N LEU A 258 11.90 -11.18 -6.28
CA LEU A 258 13.01 -11.72 -5.49
C LEU A 258 13.60 -10.63 -4.58
N ILE A 259 12.80 -10.18 -3.60
CA ILE A 259 13.13 -9.05 -2.71
C ILE A 259 14.37 -9.32 -1.84
N ALA A 260 14.58 -10.57 -1.42
CA ALA A 260 15.77 -10.92 -0.63
C ALA A 260 17.06 -10.73 -1.45
N GLU A 261 17.06 -11.16 -2.71
CA GLU A 261 18.16 -10.99 -3.66
C GLU A 261 18.35 -9.50 -4.01
N ALA A 262 17.29 -8.80 -4.39
CA ALA A 262 17.31 -7.39 -4.75
C ALA A 262 17.82 -6.51 -3.60
N GLY A 263 17.38 -6.75 -2.36
CA GLY A 263 17.84 -6.00 -1.21
C GLY A 263 19.30 -6.28 -0.84
N ARG A 264 19.81 -7.50 -1.07
CA ARG A 264 21.26 -7.78 -0.95
C ARG A 264 22.07 -6.95 -1.95
N LEU A 265 21.64 -6.89 -3.21
CA LEU A 265 22.28 -6.08 -4.25
C LEU A 265 22.29 -4.59 -3.89
N CYS A 266 21.18 -4.06 -3.37
CA CYS A 266 21.09 -2.68 -2.90
C CYS A 266 22.03 -2.42 -1.73
N ARG A 267 22.06 -3.33 -0.75
CA ARG A 267 22.92 -3.21 0.43
C ARG A 267 24.41 -3.25 0.10
N GLU A 268 24.81 -4.11 -0.83
CA GLU A 268 26.19 -4.15 -1.36
C GLU A 268 26.58 -2.85 -2.06
N ALA A 269 25.63 -2.21 -2.75
CA ALA A 269 25.85 -0.94 -3.45
C ALA A 269 25.69 0.31 -2.55
N GLY A 270 25.24 0.16 -1.30
CA GLY A 270 24.95 1.28 -0.40
C GLY A 270 23.71 2.10 -0.81
N VAL A 271 22.78 1.49 -1.55
CA VAL A 271 21.54 2.10 -2.06
C VAL A 271 20.38 1.76 -1.11
N LEU A 272 19.51 2.74 -0.82
CA LEU A 272 18.30 2.48 -0.03
C LEU A 272 17.35 1.55 -0.78
N PHE A 273 16.78 0.57 -0.09
CA PHE A 273 15.82 -0.35 -0.70
C PHE A 273 14.42 -0.24 -0.09
N HIS A 274 13.46 0.14 -0.94
CA HIS A 274 12.03 0.15 -0.62
C HIS A 274 11.32 -1.05 -1.24
N THR A 275 10.37 -1.63 -0.51
CA THR A 275 9.41 -2.57 -1.10
C THR A 275 7.95 -2.22 -0.81
N ASP A 276 7.11 -2.22 -1.84
CA ASP A 276 5.66 -2.15 -1.66
C ASP A 276 5.11 -3.55 -1.34
N ALA A 277 4.77 -3.76 -0.07
CA ALA A 277 4.30 -5.04 0.44
C ALA A 277 2.77 -5.07 0.64
N CYS A 278 2.01 -4.15 0.04
CA CYS A 278 0.55 -4.07 0.22
C CYS A 278 -0.20 -5.36 -0.15
N GLN A 279 0.33 -6.16 -1.09
CA GLN A 279 -0.27 -7.44 -1.50
C GLN A 279 0.24 -8.66 -0.71
N THR A 280 1.24 -8.50 0.16
CA THR A 280 1.86 -9.61 0.90
C THR A 280 1.62 -9.53 2.40
N VAL A 281 1.72 -8.33 2.99
CA VAL A 281 1.45 -8.14 4.44
C VAL A 281 0.00 -8.52 4.76
N GLY A 282 -0.17 -9.35 5.80
CA GLY A 282 -1.47 -9.89 6.20
C GLY A 282 -1.98 -11.03 5.31
N ARG A 283 -1.20 -11.46 4.31
CA ARG A 283 -1.48 -12.64 3.46
C ARG A 283 -0.40 -13.71 3.58
N LEU A 284 0.85 -13.26 3.76
CA LEU A 284 2.03 -14.08 3.92
C LEU A 284 2.85 -13.55 5.11
N PRO A 285 3.66 -14.40 5.77
CA PRO A 285 4.64 -13.94 6.73
C PRO A 285 5.64 -12.99 6.07
N VAL A 286 5.80 -11.79 6.63
CA VAL A 286 6.78 -10.79 6.17
C VAL A 286 7.62 -10.37 7.37
N ASP A 287 8.89 -10.74 7.35
CA ASP A 287 9.84 -10.48 8.42
C ASP A 287 10.89 -9.46 7.94
N VAL A 288 10.80 -8.21 8.43
CA VAL A 288 11.75 -7.15 8.06
C VAL A 288 13.12 -7.29 8.74
N SER A 289 13.23 -8.14 9.77
CA SER A 289 14.53 -8.47 10.38
C SER A 289 15.34 -9.44 9.52
N ALA A 290 14.65 -10.28 8.73
CA ALA A 290 15.25 -11.21 7.77
C ALA A 290 15.34 -10.66 6.35
N LEU A 291 14.40 -9.81 5.94
CA LEU A 291 14.40 -9.18 4.62
C LEU A 291 15.35 -7.97 4.59
N PRO A 292 16.28 -7.88 3.61
CA PRO A 292 17.24 -6.79 3.50
C PRO A 292 16.62 -5.51 2.93
N VAL A 293 15.55 -5.01 3.56
CA VAL A 293 14.81 -3.80 3.17
C VAL A 293 15.08 -2.66 4.15
N ASP A 294 15.04 -1.42 3.64
CA ASP A 294 15.18 -0.20 4.44
C ASP A 294 13.84 0.46 4.70
N LEU A 295 12.91 0.30 3.75
CA LEU A 295 11.58 0.88 3.76
C LEU A 295 10.57 -0.19 3.29
N LEU A 296 9.42 -0.31 3.95
CA LEU A 296 8.37 -1.23 3.51
C LEU A 296 6.98 -0.62 3.69
N SER A 297 6.19 -0.58 2.62
CA SER A 297 4.84 -0.01 2.61
C SER A 297 3.76 -1.08 2.80
N LEU A 298 2.73 -0.76 3.58
CA LEU A 298 1.55 -1.62 3.78
C LEU A 298 0.24 -0.81 3.88
N SER A 299 -0.89 -1.44 3.56
CA SER A 299 -2.22 -0.80 3.62
C SER A 299 -3.30 -1.71 4.22
N ALA A 300 -4.05 -1.17 5.19
CA ALA A 300 -4.99 -1.93 6.01
C ALA A 300 -6.10 -2.64 5.24
N HIS A 301 -6.67 -1.98 4.24
CA HIS A 301 -7.80 -2.51 3.47
C HIS A 301 -7.46 -3.78 2.65
N LYS A 302 -6.18 -4.12 2.50
CA LYS A 302 -5.73 -5.35 1.81
C LYS A 302 -5.82 -6.61 2.67
N PHE A 303 -5.88 -6.45 3.99
CA PHE A 303 -5.93 -7.55 4.97
C PHE A 303 -7.08 -7.41 5.98
N GLY A 304 -8.17 -6.73 5.59
CA GLY A 304 -9.41 -6.66 6.37
C GLY A 304 -9.42 -5.60 7.48
N GLY A 305 -8.55 -4.59 7.38
CA GLY A 305 -8.66 -3.34 8.13
C GLY A 305 -9.47 -2.27 7.35
N PRO A 306 -9.75 -1.11 7.97
CA PRO A 306 -10.51 -0.05 7.29
C PRO A 306 -9.67 0.63 6.19
N PRO A 307 -10.30 1.23 5.16
CA PRO A 307 -9.61 2.15 4.25
C PRO A 307 -9.17 3.43 4.99
N GLY A 308 -8.27 4.20 4.39
CA GLY A 308 -7.81 5.48 4.98
C GLY A 308 -6.79 5.33 6.11
N VAL A 309 -6.17 4.15 6.25
CA VAL A 309 -5.02 3.93 7.14
C VAL A 309 -4.03 2.94 6.51
N GLY A 310 -2.74 3.20 6.73
CA GLY A 310 -1.62 2.35 6.33
C GLY A 310 -0.44 2.57 7.27
N ALA A 311 0.68 1.94 6.93
CA ALA A 311 1.93 2.15 7.62
C ALA A 311 3.13 2.02 6.68
N LEU A 312 4.21 2.69 7.07
CA LEU A 312 5.53 2.59 6.49
C LEU A 312 6.48 2.10 7.58
N TYR A 313 7.12 0.96 7.34
CA TYR A 313 8.31 0.55 8.07
C TYR A 313 9.51 1.38 7.58
N VAL A 314 10.29 1.89 8.52
CA VAL A 314 11.52 2.66 8.30
C VAL A 314 12.61 2.11 9.21
N ARG A 315 13.57 1.40 8.62
CA ARG A 315 14.69 0.81 9.35
C ARG A 315 15.43 1.88 10.15
N ARG A 316 15.82 1.54 11.39
CA ARG A 316 16.63 2.45 12.23
C ARG A 316 17.86 2.96 11.48
N GLY A 317 18.05 4.28 11.56
CA GLY A 317 19.17 4.98 10.93
C GLY A 317 18.91 5.44 9.49
N VAL A 318 17.80 5.03 8.87
CA VAL A 318 17.39 5.56 7.56
C VAL A 318 16.80 6.97 7.75
N PRO A 319 17.37 8.00 7.10
CA PRO A 319 16.79 9.33 7.15
C PRO A 319 15.51 9.39 6.33
N LEU A 320 14.51 10.13 6.81
CA LEU A 320 13.23 10.30 6.14
C LEU A 320 12.74 11.74 6.26
N ALA A 321 12.51 12.41 5.13
CA ALA A 321 11.83 13.69 5.10
C ALA A 321 10.32 13.50 5.29
N ALA A 322 9.69 14.37 6.08
CA ALA A 322 8.27 14.26 6.38
C ALA A 322 7.39 14.68 5.20
N TYR A 323 6.33 13.91 4.95
CA TYR A 323 5.24 14.30 4.07
C TYR A 323 3.89 13.76 4.59
N PRO A 324 2.89 14.65 4.85
CA PRO A 324 3.03 16.10 4.93
C PRO A 324 3.99 16.50 6.07
N CYS A 325 4.53 17.72 6.01
CA CYS A 325 5.44 18.26 7.03
C CYS A 325 4.74 19.35 7.87
N GLY A 326 5.17 19.56 9.12
CA GLY A 326 4.74 20.71 9.91
C GLY A 326 4.65 20.53 11.43
N ASP A 327 4.69 19.31 11.95
CA ASP A 327 4.57 19.03 13.39
C ASP A 327 5.48 17.87 13.87
N ASP A 328 5.45 17.61 15.17
CA ASP A 328 6.26 16.58 15.83
C ASP A 328 5.66 15.16 15.77
N ARG A 329 4.53 14.97 15.08
CA ARG A 329 3.83 13.68 15.03
C ARG A 329 4.61 12.65 14.24
N GLU A 330 4.33 11.38 14.55
CA GLU A 330 5.04 10.23 13.97
C GLU A 330 6.57 10.44 14.00
N ARG A 331 7.09 11.01 15.10
CA ARG A 331 8.52 11.32 15.29
C ARG A 331 9.08 12.25 14.21
N ARG A 332 8.31 13.26 13.79
CA ARG A 332 8.61 14.20 12.70
C ARG A 332 8.77 13.54 11.33
N ARG A 333 8.18 12.35 11.13
CA ARG A 333 8.23 11.63 9.85
C ARG A 333 6.94 11.78 9.04
N ARG A 334 5.82 12.11 9.69
CA ARG A 334 4.53 12.32 9.03
C ARG A 334 3.64 13.20 9.91
N SER A 335 3.27 14.37 9.40
CA SER A 335 2.46 15.33 10.17
C SER A 335 0.96 15.15 10.03
N GLY A 336 0.20 15.79 10.93
CA GLY A 336 -1.26 15.72 10.96
C GLY A 336 -1.78 14.70 11.97
N MET A 337 -2.94 15.02 12.55
CA MET A 337 -3.55 14.22 13.63
C MET A 337 -3.68 12.75 13.23
N GLU A 338 -3.25 11.87 14.13
CA GLU A 338 -3.26 10.43 13.91
C GLU A 338 -4.71 9.91 13.87
N ASN A 339 -5.03 9.06 12.90
CA ASN A 339 -6.30 8.35 12.84
C ASN A 339 -6.30 7.19 13.86
N VAL A 340 -6.33 7.52 15.15
CA VAL A 340 -6.22 6.53 16.24
C VAL A 340 -7.22 5.37 16.11
N PRO A 341 -8.52 5.60 15.80
CA PRO A 341 -9.46 4.50 15.60
C PRO A 341 -9.10 3.60 14.41
N GLY A 342 -8.72 4.20 13.27
CA GLY A 342 -8.28 3.44 12.09
C GLY A 342 -7.00 2.65 12.35
N ILE A 343 -6.05 3.24 13.07
CA ILE A 343 -4.78 2.61 13.44
C ILE A 343 -5.01 1.40 14.37
N ALA A 344 -5.85 1.55 15.39
CA ALA A 344 -6.23 0.44 16.27
C ALA A 344 -6.91 -0.70 15.49
N ALA A 345 -7.82 -0.35 14.58
CA ALA A 345 -8.51 -1.32 13.72
C ALA A 345 -7.55 -2.03 12.75
N MET A 346 -6.58 -1.31 12.17
CA MET A 346 -5.54 -1.89 11.31
C MET A 346 -4.67 -2.89 12.07
N ALA A 347 -4.23 -2.54 13.29
CA ALA A 347 -3.41 -3.43 14.11
C ALA A 347 -4.16 -4.72 14.46
N ALA A 348 -5.43 -4.60 14.88
CA ALA A 348 -6.30 -5.75 15.14
C ALA A 348 -6.56 -6.60 13.89
N ALA A 349 -6.75 -5.97 12.72
CA ALA A 349 -6.91 -6.67 11.45
C ALA A 349 -5.66 -7.49 11.10
N LEU A 350 -4.48 -6.87 11.22
CA LEU A 350 -3.21 -7.50 10.88
C LEU A 350 -2.93 -8.70 11.80
N ALA A 351 -3.13 -8.55 13.11
CA ALA A 351 -2.99 -9.65 14.06
C ALA A 351 -3.93 -10.82 13.70
N ALA A 352 -5.22 -10.54 13.49
CA ALA A 352 -6.21 -11.56 13.13
C ALA A 352 -5.93 -12.21 11.76
N ALA A 353 -5.35 -11.47 10.82
CA ALA A 353 -4.97 -12.02 9.52
C ALA A 353 -3.77 -12.97 9.62
N LEU A 354 -2.90 -12.80 10.63
CA LEU A 354 -1.70 -13.61 10.81
C LEU A 354 -1.92 -14.88 11.62
N GLU A 355 -2.93 -14.93 12.51
CA GLU A 355 -3.24 -16.06 13.40
C GLU A 355 -3.28 -17.43 12.70
N ASP A 356 -3.86 -17.51 11.51
CA ASP A 356 -3.96 -18.74 10.69
C ASP A 356 -3.44 -18.54 9.26
N SER A 357 -2.56 -17.56 9.07
CA SER A 357 -2.06 -17.17 7.74
C SER A 357 -1.46 -18.34 6.93
N GLY A 358 -0.79 -19.29 7.58
CA GLY A 358 -0.24 -20.48 6.92
C GLY A 358 -1.32 -21.39 6.32
N ASP A 359 -2.36 -21.71 7.09
CA ASP A 359 -3.46 -22.56 6.65
C ASP A 359 -4.31 -21.85 5.57
N GLN A 360 -4.55 -20.54 5.75
CA GLN A 360 -5.24 -19.72 4.76
C GLN A 360 -4.45 -19.65 3.45
N ALA A 361 -3.14 -19.42 3.50
CA ALA A 361 -2.28 -19.40 2.32
C ALA A 361 -2.27 -20.77 1.61
N ALA A 362 -2.18 -21.88 2.34
CA ALA A 362 -2.22 -23.22 1.76
C ALA A 362 -3.57 -23.51 1.06
N ARG A 363 -4.69 -23.13 1.69
CA ARG A 363 -6.02 -23.28 1.10
C ARG A 363 -6.16 -22.41 -0.15
N GLN A 364 -5.83 -21.13 -0.06
CA GLN A 364 -5.90 -20.20 -1.19
C GLN A 364 -4.98 -20.65 -2.33
N TRP A 365 -3.80 -21.19 -2.03
CA TRP A 365 -2.91 -21.78 -3.02
C TRP A 365 -3.56 -22.92 -3.81
N ALA A 366 -4.23 -23.85 -3.12
CA ALA A 366 -4.96 -24.94 -3.75
C ALA A 366 -6.12 -24.42 -4.63
N LEU A 367 -6.89 -23.46 -4.13
CA LEU A 367 -8.00 -22.85 -4.86
C LEU A 367 -7.51 -22.08 -6.09
N THR A 368 -6.44 -21.28 -5.97
CA THR A 368 -5.88 -20.56 -7.12
C THR A 368 -5.20 -21.50 -8.10
N ALA A 369 -4.62 -22.62 -7.66
CA ALA A 369 -4.11 -23.65 -8.59
C ALA A 369 -5.26 -24.23 -9.41
N ARG A 370 -6.35 -24.65 -8.76
CA ARG A 370 -7.55 -25.16 -9.44
C ARG A 370 -8.15 -24.13 -10.40
N LEU A 371 -8.26 -22.88 -9.96
CA LEU A 371 -8.77 -21.77 -10.77
C LEU A 371 -7.88 -21.54 -12.00
N ARG A 372 -6.55 -21.52 -11.84
CA ARG A 372 -5.61 -21.34 -12.96
C ARG A 372 -5.72 -22.46 -13.97
N ASP A 373 -5.80 -23.71 -13.51
CA ASP A 373 -5.93 -24.86 -14.41
C ASP A 373 -7.29 -24.85 -15.14
N GLY A 374 -8.39 -24.52 -14.44
CA GLY A 374 -9.72 -24.41 -15.07
C GLY A 374 -9.85 -23.23 -16.05
N LEU A 375 -9.25 -22.08 -15.74
CA LEU A 375 -9.21 -20.93 -16.66
C LEU A 375 -8.46 -21.27 -17.95
N ALA A 376 -7.42 -22.09 -17.87
CA ALA A 376 -6.64 -22.51 -19.05
C ALA A 376 -7.42 -23.46 -19.98
N GLU A 377 -8.50 -24.08 -19.50
CA GLU A 377 -9.37 -24.95 -20.30
C GLU A 377 -10.43 -24.15 -21.09
N ILE A 378 -10.71 -22.90 -20.70
CA ILE A 378 -11.71 -22.05 -21.36
C ILE A 378 -11.10 -21.47 -22.65
N PRO A 379 -11.70 -21.71 -23.83
CA PRO A 379 -11.14 -21.23 -25.09
C PRO A 379 -10.90 -19.72 -25.08
N GLY A 380 -9.73 -19.28 -25.58
CA GLY A 380 -9.30 -17.87 -25.65
C GLY A 380 -9.30 -17.10 -24.32
N VAL A 381 -9.32 -17.81 -23.19
CA VAL A 381 -8.86 -17.29 -21.90
C VAL A 381 -7.39 -17.64 -21.73
N ARG A 382 -6.59 -16.69 -21.25
CA ARG A 382 -5.17 -16.88 -20.98
C ARG A 382 -4.83 -16.41 -19.58
N VAL A 383 -4.24 -17.29 -18.79
CA VAL A 383 -3.75 -16.99 -17.43
C VAL A 383 -2.36 -16.37 -17.49
N HIS A 384 -2.12 -15.35 -16.65
CA HIS A 384 -0.87 -14.59 -16.59
C HIS A 384 -0.17 -14.75 -15.23
N GLY A 385 1.07 -14.28 -15.17
CA GLY A 385 1.91 -14.32 -13.98
C GLY A 385 2.56 -15.68 -13.72
N HIS A 386 3.55 -15.67 -12.84
CA HIS A 386 4.43 -16.81 -12.59
C HIS A 386 3.66 -18.00 -11.98
N ARG A 387 3.95 -19.23 -12.44
CA ARG A 387 3.25 -20.45 -11.99
C ARG A 387 3.54 -20.81 -10.53
N THR A 388 4.75 -20.65 -10.01
CA THR A 388 5.10 -21.03 -8.62
C THR A 388 5.56 -19.87 -7.71
N GLN A 389 6.14 -18.80 -8.22
CA GLN A 389 6.51 -17.59 -7.47
C GLN A 389 5.37 -16.57 -7.49
N ARG A 390 4.27 -16.85 -6.78
CA ARG A 390 3.08 -15.99 -6.75
C ARG A 390 2.45 -15.92 -5.35
N VAL A 391 1.69 -14.87 -5.09
CA VAL A 391 0.84 -14.82 -3.88
C VAL A 391 -0.27 -15.86 -3.97
N PRO A 392 -0.72 -16.42 -2.82
CA PRO A 392 -1.63 -17.57 -2.83
C PRO A 392 -3.06 -17.22 -3.25
N HIS A 393 -3.43 -15.94 -3.26
CA HIS A 393 -4.81 -15.50 -3.32
C HIS A 393 -5.20 -14.79 -4.62
N LEU A 394 -4.28 -14.58 -5.57
CA LEU A 394 -4.53 -13.77 -6.76
C LEU A 394 -4.29 -14.57 -8.04
N VAL A 395 -5.22 -14.46 -8.99
CA VAL A 395 -5.08 -14.98 -10.35
C VAL A 395 -5.44 -13.86 -11.33
N CYS A 396 -4.56 -13.64 -12.30
CA CYS A 396 -4.79 -12.75 -13.43
C CYS A 396 -5.02 -13.55 -14.70
N PHE A 397 -6.00 -13.15 -15.50
CA PHE A 397 -6.22 -13.69 -16.83
C PHE A 397 -6.67 -12.61 -17.81
N SER A 398 -6.64 -12.90 -19.10
CA SER A 398 -7.28 -12.09 -20.14
C SER A 398 -8.25 -12.96 -20.94
N ALA A 399 -9.36 -12.40 -21.38
CA ALA A 399 -10.28 -13.04 -22.32
C ALA A 399 -10.16 -12.35 -23.69
N GLU A 400 -9.60 -13.04 -24.67
CA GLU A 400 -9.30 -12.46 -25.98
C GLU A 400 -10.56 -12.21 -26.82
N GLY A 401 -10.62 -11.02 -27.41
CA GLY A 401 -11.70 -10.59 -28.31
C GLY A 401 -12.97 -10.11 -27.60
N LEU A 402 -13.04 -10.18 -26.27
CA LEU A 402 -14.22 -9.77 -25.51
C LEU A 402 -14.05 -8.36 -24.92
N ASP A 403 -15.14 -7.60 -24.90
CA ASP A 403 -15.22 -6.34 -24.16
C ASP A 403 -15.20 -6.63 -22.65
N ALA A 404 -14.31 -5.96 -21.94
CA ALA A 404 -14.04 -6.30 -20.56
C ALA A 404 -15.09 -5.75 -19.59
N GLU A 405 -15.67 -4.60 -19.90
CA GLU A 405 -16.78 -4.02 -19.15
C GLU A 405 -18.00 -4.92 -19.24
N VAL A 406 -18.35 -5.38 -20.46
CA VAL A 406 -19.48 -6.30 -20.68
C VAL A 406 -19.29 -7.61 -19.93
N LEU A 407 -18.10 -8.23 -20.01
CA LEU A 407 -17.84 -9.48 -19.30
C LEU A 407 -17.88 -9.29 -17.78
N ALA A 408 -17.32 -8.21 -17.24
CA ALA A 408 -17.34 -7.93 -15.79
C ALA A 408 -18.76 -7.69 -15.28
N MET A 409 -19.58 -6.92 -16.01
CA MET A 409 -20.99 -6.70 -15.68
C MET A 409 -21.80 -8.01 -15.71
N ALA A 410 -21.62 -8.82 -16.75
CA ALA A 410 -22.31 -10.09 -16.88
C ALA A 410 -21.90 -11.10 -15.78
N LEU A 411 -20.66 -11.05 -15.30
CA LEU A 411 -20.22 -11.83 -14.15
C LEU A 411 -20.89 -11.35 -12.85
N ASP A 412 -21.00 -10.03 -12.62
CA ASP A 412 -21.66 -9.48 -11.43
C ASP A 412 -23.17 -9.82 -11.41
N GLU A 413 -23.84 -9.78 -12.58
CA GLU A 413 -25.23 -10.24 -12.72
C GLU A 413 -25.39 -11.73 -12.37
N ARG A 414 -24.36 -12.55 -12.63
CA ARG A 414 -24.29 -13.97 -12.20
C ARG A 414 -23.78 -14.14 -10.77
N GLY A 415 -23.57 -13.05 -10.04
CA GLY A 415 -23.19 -13.05 -8.63
C GLY A 415 -21.68 -13.18 -8.39
N PHE A 416 -20.82 -12.92 -9.37
CA PHE A 416 -19.36 -12.97 -9.25
C PHE A 416 -18.72 -11.61 -9.44
N ARG A 417 -18.10 -11.08 -8.39
CA ARG A 417 -17.44 -9.77 -8.42
C ARG A 417 -15.95 -9.91 -8.60
N VAL A 418 -15.47 -9.55 -9.79
CA VAL A 418 -14.05 -9.57 -10.17
C VAL A 418 -13.61 -8.17 -10.57
N ALA A 419 -12.30 -7.90 -10.51
CA ALA A 419 -11.75 -6.68 -11.10
C ALA A 419 -11.40 -6.90 -12.58
N ALA A 420 -11.55 -5.85 -13.38
CA ALA A 420 -11.21 -5.82 -14.80
C ALA A 420 -10.55 -4.47 -15.17
N GLY A 421 -9.71 -4.47 -16.21
CA GLY A 421 -9.09 -3.26 -16.75
C GLY A 421 -7.70 -2.95 -16.20
N SER A 422 -7.27 -1.71 -16.43
CA SER A 422 -6.24 -1.06 -15.63
C SER A 422 -6.81 -0.90 -14.22
N ASN A 423 -6.53 -1.90 -13.38
CA ASN A 423 -7.22 -2.11 -12.10
C ASN A 423 -7.05 -0.94 -11.10
N CYS A 424 -6.17 0.01 -11.41
CA CYS A 424 -5.93 1.21 -10.63
C CYS A 424 -6.59 2.48 -11.21
N SER A 425 -6.83 2.58 -12.52
CA SER A 425 -7.59 3.69 -13.13
C SER A 425 -9.10 3.44 -13.06
N GLY A 426 -9.51 2.18 -12.90
CA GLY A 426 -10.92 1.77 -12.89
C GLY A 426 -11.57 1.84 -14.27
N ALA A 427 -10.77 2.03 -15.33
CA ALA A 427 -11.23 2.02 -16.71
C ALA A 427 -11.19 0.56 -17.25
N PRO A 428 -12.35 -0.09 -17.42
CA PRO A 428 -12.41 -1.52 -17.70
C PRO A 428 -11.80 -1.91 -19.05
N ASN A 429 -11.82 -1.01 -20.05
CA ASN A 429 -11.33 -1.28 -21.40
C ASN A 429 -9.91 -0.73 -21.68
N GLU A 430 -9.24 -0.15 -20.68
CA GLU A 430 -7.85 0.28 -20.81
C GLU A 430 -6.91 -0.94 -20.77
N PRO A 431 -5.97 -1.09 -21.72
CA PRO A 431 -4.94 -2.13 -21.65
C PRO A 431 -4.17 -2.09 -20.33
N SER A 432 -3.79 -3.26 -19.82
CA SER A 432 -2.99 -3.34 -18.60
C SER A 432 -1.54 -2.91 -18.90
N PRO A 433 -1.03 -1.86 -18.22
CA PRO A 433 0.38 -1.48 -18.33
C PRO A 433 1.29 -2.62 -17.88
N VAL A 434 0.87 -3.41 -16.88
CA VAL A 434 1.65 -4.56 -16.40
C VAL A 434 1.78 -5.62 -17.48
N LEU A 435 0.68 -6.00 -18.14
CA LEU A 435 0.72 -6.98 -19.21
C LEU A 435 1.50 -6.47 -20.44
N GLU A 436 1.43 -5.18 -20.74
CA GLU A 436 2.27 -4.55 -21.77
C GLU A 436 3.77 -4.74 -21.49
N GLN A 437 4.21 -4.49 -20.26
CA GLN A 437 5.61 -4.69 -19.86
C GLN A 437 6.03 -6.16 -19.84
N MET A 438 5.08 -7.08 -19.65
CA MET A 438 5.29 -8.53 -19.78
C MET A 438 5.29 -9.01 -21.25
N GLY A 439 5.23 -8.10 -22.23
CA GLY A 439 5.26 -8.43 -23.66
C GLY A 439 3.89 -8.84 -24.23
N LEU A 440 2.80 -8.45 -23.58
CA LEU A 440 1.41 -8.77 -23.98
C LEU A 440 0.61 -7.49 -24.27
N PRO A 441 0.97 -6.73 -25.33
CA PRO A 441 0.38 -5.43 -25.58
C PRO A 441 -1.10 -5.48 -25.94
N GLY A 442 -1.84 -4.44 -25.56
CA GLY A 442 -3.27 -4.28 -25.88
C GLY A 442 -4.20 -5.25 -25.15
N ARG A 443 -3.71 -6.01 -24.17
CA ARG A 443 -4.53 -6.93 -23.38
C ARG A 443 -5.14 -6.26 -22.17
N VAL A 444 -6.43 -6.48 -21.99
CA VAL A 444 -7.13 -6.15 -20.75
C VAL A 444 -6.95 -7.28 -19.75
N SER A 445 -6.68 -6.93 -18.50
CA SER A 445 -6.54 -7.89 -17.40
C SER A 445 -7.86 -8.06 -16.64
N PHE A 446 -8.12 -9.28 -16.20
CA PHE A 446 -9.11 -9.62 -15.19
C PHE A 446 -8.39 -10.22 -13.99
N ARG A 447 -8.87 -9.90 -12.80
CA ARG A 447 -8.30 -10.38 -11.54
C ARG A 447 -9.35 -11.06 -10.69
N VAL A 448 -8.99 -12.23 -10.23
CA VAL A 448 -9.74 -13.01 -9.24
C VAL A 448 -8.89 -13.07 -7.97
N GLY A 449 -9.28 -12.27 -6.97
CA GLY A 449 -8.68 -12.21 -5.64
C GLY A 449 -9.53 -12.97 -4.63
N LEU A 450 -9.00 -14.04 -4.05
CA LEU A 450 -9.70 -14.92 -3.11
C LEU A 450 -9.63 -14.40 -1.67
N GLY A 451 -10.72 -14.57 -0.94
CA GLY A 451 -10.88 -14.18 0.46
C GLY A 451 -10.65 -15.30 1.45
N ARG A 452 -10.90 -14.99 2.72
CA ARG A 452 -10.98 -15.96 3.82
C ARG A 452 -12.22 -16.86 3.72
N GLU A 453 -13.30 -16.35 3.14
CA GLU A 453 -14.57 -17.09 3.05
C GLU A 453 -14.76 -17.80 1.70
N THR A 454 -13.84 -17.61 0.74
CA THR A 454 -13.97 -18.25 -0.58
C THR A 454 -13.82 -19.77 -0.45
N ALA A 455 -14.86 -20.50 -0.87
CA ALA A 455 -14.93 -21.95 -0.86
C ALA A 455 -14.52 -22.57 -2.20
N ALA A 456 -14.28 -23.89 -2.21
CA ALA A 456 -13.97 -24.61 -3.44
C ALA A 456 -15.14 -24.58 -4.43
N GLU A 457 -16.36 -24.69 -3.91
CA GLU A 457 -17.59 -24.62 -4.68
C GLU A 457 -17.76 -23.27 -5.37
N ASP A 458 -17.25 -22.17 -4.78
CA ASP A 458 -17.29 -20.85 -5.40
C ASP A 458 -16.40 -20.79 -6.64
N VAL A 459 -15.22 -21.41 -6.59
CA VAL A 459 -14.29 -21.51 -7.72
C VAL A 459 -14.91 -22.33 -8.84
N GLU A 460 -15.54 -23.47 -8.54
CA GLU A 460 -16.19 -24.30 -9.54
C GLU A 460 -17.36 -23.57 -10.22
N ARG A 461 -18.24 -22.92 -9.43
CA ARG A 461 -19.35 -22.15 -10.00
C ARG A 461 -18.86 -20.98 -10.84
N PHE A 462 -17.78 -20.31 -10.44
CA PHE A 462 -17.17 -19.24 -11.22
C PHE A 462 -16.64 -19.74 -12.57
N LEU A 463 -15.91 -20.85 -12.59
CA LEU A 463 -15.36 -21.43 -13.81
C LEU A 463 -16.46 -21.81 -14.82
N VAL A 464 -17.54 -22.44 -14.34
CA VAL A 464 -18.71 -22.76 -15.18
C VAL A 464 -19.34 -21.49 -15.73
N ALA A 465 -19.65 -20.52 -14.86
CA ALA A 465 -20.30 -19.28 -15.26
C ALA A 465 -19.46 -18.49 -16.28
N LEU A 466 -18.13 -18.42 -16.08
CA LEU A 466 -17.22 -17.75 -16.99
C LEU A 466 -17.14 -18.47 -18.34
N GLY A 467 -17.04 -19.81 -18.35
CA GLY A 467 -17.02 -20.58 -19.59
C GLY A 467 -18.27 -20.36 -20.44
N GLU A 468 -19.45 -20.44 -19.80
CA GLU A 468 -20.74 -20.18 -20.45
C GLU A 468 -20.82 -18.74 -20.99
N LEU A 469 -20.37 -17.74 -20.22
CA LEU A 469 -20.35 -16.33 -20.65
C LEU A 469 -19.43 -16.11 -21.85
N VAL A 470 -18.22 -16.66 -21.82
CA VAL A 470 -17.26 -16.52 -22.92
C VAL A 470 -17.84 -17.11 -24.21
N ASP A 471 -18.47 -18.28 -24.12
CA ASP A 471 -19.10 -18.94 -25.27
C ASP A 471 -20.35 -18.19 -25.77
N GLU A 472 -21.14 -17.61 -24.88
CA GLU A 472 -22.30 -16.78 -25.22
C GLU A 472 -21.88 -15.50 -25.94
N LEU A 473 -20.98 -14.72 -25.34
CA LEU A 473 -20.53 -13.43 -25.88
C LEU A 473 -19.85 -13.60 -27.23
N ARG A 474 -19.07 -14.66 -27.43
CA ARG A 474 -18.47 -14.95 -28.75
C ARG A 474 -19.49 -15.30 -29.81
N ARG A 475 -20.55 -16.04 -29.48
CA ARG A 475 -21.63 -16.33 -30.43
C ARG A 475 -22.35 -15.05 -30.84
N VAL A 476 -22.60 -14.14 -29.89
CA VAL A 476 -23.22 -12.82 -30.15
C VAL A 476 -22.32 -11.96 -31.04
N GLN A 477 -21.01 -11.93 -30.77
CA GLN A 477 -20.05 -11.18 -31.56
C GLN A 477 -19.93 -11.72 -32.98
N ALA A 478 -19.79 -13.05 -33.15
CA ALA A 478 -19.74 -13.68 -34.46
C ALA A 478 -21.01 -13.45 -35.28
N ALA A 479 -22.19 -13.49 -34.63
CA ALA A 479 -23.46 -13.18 -35.29
C ALA A 479 -23.53 -11.69 -35.72
N SER A 480 -23.07 -10.78 -34.87
CA SER A 480 -22.99 -9.34 -35.18
C SER A 480 -22.03 -9.05 -36.33
N GLU A 481 -20.84 -9.65 -36.34
CA GLU A 481 -19.85 -9.52 -37.42
C GLU A 481 -20.39 -10.07 -38.74
N ALA A 482 -21.05 -11.24 -38.72
CA ALA A 482 -21.69 -11.81 -39.90
C ALA A 482 -22.82 -10.93 -40.44
N ALA A 483 -23.63 -10.32 -39.56
CA ALA A 483 -24.69 -9.40 -39.95
C ALA A 483 -24.13 -8.11 -40.57
N MET A 484 -23.09 -7.51 -39.96
CA MET A 484 -22.41 -6.34 -40.51
C MET A 484 -21.74 -6.63 -41.85
N SER A 485 -21.09 -7.79 -41.98
CA SER A 485 -20.47 -8.20 -43.24
C SER A 485 -21.49 -8.33 -44.36
N ARG A 486 -22.67 -8.89 -44.10
CA ARG A 486 -23.77 -8.94 -45.08
C ARG A 486 -24.21 -7.54 -45.49
N TYR A 487 -24.45 -6.66 -44.52
CA TYR A 487 -24.86 -5.27 -44.77
C TYR A 487 -23.85 -4.48 -45.61
N LEU A 488 -22.56 -4.64 -45.35
CA LEU A 488 -21.49 -3.97 -46.11
C LEU A 488 -21.22 -4.60 -47.48
N SER A 489 -21.67 -5.83 -47.72
CA SER A 489 -21.49 -6.57 -48.97
C SER A 489 -22.64 -6.42 -49.96
N GLU A 490 -23.78 -5.84 -49.56
CA GLU A 490 -24.85 -5.48 -50.48
C GLU A 490 -24.44 -4.22 -51.26
N PRO A 491 -24.26 -4.28 -52.59
CA PRO A 491 -23.98 -3.09 -53.38
C PRO A 491 -25.23 -2.21 -53.37
N GLU A 492 -25.07 -0.90 -53.13
CA GLU A 492 -26.11 0.10 -53.37
C GLU A 492 -26.61 -0.09 -54.82
N GLY A 493 -27.83 -0.64 -54.93
CA GLY A 493 -28.48 -0.95 -56.20
C GLY A 493 -28.95 0.28 -56.96
#